data_AF-A0A8B6DWU9-F1
#
_entry.id   AF-A0A8B6DWU9-F1
#
_cell.length_a   1.000
_cell.length_b   1.000
_cell.length_c   1.000
_cell.angle_alpha   90.00
_cell.angle_beta   90.00
_cell.angle_gamma   90.00
#
_symmetry.space_group_name_H-M   'P 1'
#
loop_
_entity.id
_entity.type
_entity.pdbx_description
1 polymer ?
#
loop_
_entity_poly.entity_id
_entity_poly.type
_entity_poly.pdbx_seq_one_letter_code
_entity_poly.pdbx_strand_id
1 'polypeptide(L)'
;MQTAINEICTSGNIHIVQWFMHNYKSISVLDMQTVLIEACRAGNICVVTWLIKSTDKSLFDLNKAILAAYLSKRNDVITLLLDSLNPLSFDMNILLRMCKKWESGIVNHLLRIIRRFASPEVIDCARKACEQDKLEIVQWLIKALNHYYTHKSDSLFDMKMAFNIACQGKDEIHILEFLLHNFEHKQFDMKTGIEMAIRENNIKVFR
;
A
#
# COMPACT_ATOMS: atom_id res chain seq x y z
N MET A 1 -18.26 -2.85 -27.99
CA MET A 1 -17.47 -3.83 -27.20
C MET A 1 -17.38 -3.42 -25.74
N GLN A 2 -16.96 -2.19 -25.44
CA GLN A 2 -16.87 -1.66 -24.07
C GLN A 2 -18.16 -1.82 -23.25
N THR A 3 -19.33 -1.49 -23.81
CA THR A 3 -20.61 -1.59 -23.08
C THR A 3 -20.94 -3.04 -22.69
N ALA A 4 -20.70 -3.99 -23.60
CA ALA A 4 -20.88 -5.41 -23.32
C ALA A 4 -19.87 -5.90 -22.27
N ILE A 5 -18.61 -5.48 -22.34
CA ILE A 5 -17.60 -5.79 -21.32
C ILE A 5 -18.03 -5.28 -19.94
N ASN A 6 -18.54 -4.05 -19.85
CA ASN A 6 -19.01 -3.49 -18.58
C ASN A 6 -20.18 -4.28 -18.01
N GLU A 7 -21.20 -4.62 -18.81
CA GLU A 7 -22.36 -5.42 -18.36
C GLU A 7 -21.93 -6.81 -17.88
N ILE A 8 -21.05 -7.47 -18.61
CA ILE A 8 -20.53 -8.79 -18.25
C ILE A 8 -19.70 -8.71 -16.96
N CYS A 9 -18.81 -7.73 -16.86
CA CYS A 9 -17.94 -7.53 -15.70
C CYS A 9 -18.69 -7.05 -14.46
N THR A 10 -19.88 -6.48 -14.59
CA THR A 10 -20.74 -6.06 -13.47
C THR A 10 -21.73 -7.14 -13.04
N SER A 11 -22.17 -7.99 -13.97
CA SER A 11 -23.10 -9.10 -13.70
C SER A 11 -22.55 -10.14 -12.71
N GLY A 12 -21.22 -10.25 -12.59
CA GLY A 12 -20.55 -11.28 -11.80
C GLY A 12 -20.70 -12.70 -12.35
N ASN A 13 -21.39 -12.88 -13.48
CA ASN A 13 -21.66 -14.18 -14.07
C ASN A 13 -20.46 -14.68 -14.89
N ILE A 14 -19.66 -15.54 -14.25
CA ILE A 14 -18.46 -16.13 -14.85
C ILE A 14 -18.76 -16.89 -16.16
N HIS A 15 -19.93 -17.51 -16.29
CA HIS A 15 -20.28 -18.29 -17.49
C HIS A 15 -20.49 -17.38 -18.71
N ILE A 16 -21.05 -16.19 -18.51
CA ILE A 16 -21.20 -15.19 -19.57
C ILE A 16 -19.82 -14.65 -19.97
N VAL A 17 -18.94 -14.38 -19.00
CA VAL A 17 -17.54 -13.98 -19.26
C VAL A 17 -16.83 -15.04 -20.09
N GLN A 18 -16.90 -16.30 -19.68
CA GLN A 18 -16.27 -17.43 -20.36
C GLN A 18 -16.82 -17.61 -21.77
N TRP A 19 -18.14 -17.56 -21.94
CA TRP A 19 -18.78 -17.66 -23.25
C TRP A 19 -18.34 -16.52 -24.17
N PHE A 20 -18.32 -15.29 -23.66
CA PHE A 20 -17.87 -14.12 -24.42
C PHE A 20 -16.40 -14.26 -24.83
N MET A 21 -15.53 -14.70 -23.91
CA MET A 21 -14.10 -14.90 -24.15
C MET A 21 -13.83 -16.02 -25.17
N HIS A 22 -14.63 -17.09 -25.16
CA HIS A 22 -14.46 -18.23 -26.06
C HIS A 22 -14.97 -17.97 -27.47
N ASN A 23 -16.07 -17.22 -27.61
CA ASN A 23 -16.74 -17.01 -28.91
C ASN A 23 -16.17 -15.82 -29.70
N TYR A 24 -15.55 -14.85 -29.02
CA TYR A 24 -14.85 -13.77 -29.71
C TYR A 24 -13.39 -14.12 -29.98
N LYS A 25 -13.11 -14.68 -31.18
CA LYS A 25 -11.78 -15.08 -31.64
C LYS A 25 -10.71 -13.97 -31.69
N SER A 26 -11.08 -12.71 -31.50
CA SER A 26 -10.17 -11.55 -31.65
C SER A 26 -10.15 -10.64 -30.41
N ILE A 27 -10.23 -11.22 -29.21
CA ILE A 27 -10.05 -10.42 -27.99
C ILE A 27 -8.59 -10.00 -27.91
N SER A 28 -8.35 -8.70 -27.98
CA SER A 28 -7.01 -8.16 -27.84
C SER A 28 -6.54 -8.21 -26.38
N VAL A 29 -5.23 -8.10 -26.17
CA VAL A 29 -4.65 -7.94 -24.82
C VAL A 29 -5.26 -6.71 -24.11
N LEU A 30 -5.56 -5.65 -24.87
CA LEU A 30 -6.20 -4.44 -24.36
C LEU A 30 -7.63 -4.72 -23.85
N ASP A 31 -8.38 -5.56 -24.55
CA ASP A 31 -9.73 -5.97 -24.14
C ASP A 31 -9.67 -6.82 -22.87
N MET A 32 -8.72 -7.76 -22.75
CA MET A 32 -8.53 -8.56 -21.52
C MET A 32 -8.14 -7.69 -20.32
N GLN A 33 -7.23 -6.73 -20.51
CA GLN A 33 -6.89 -5.77 -19.45
C GLN A 33 -8.11 -4.96 -19.01
N THR A 34 -8.94 -4.53 -19.96
CA THR A 34 -10.16 -3.77 -19.69
C THR A 34 -11.15 -4.61 -18.89
N VAL A 35 -11.38 -5.86 -19.30
CA VAL A 35 -12.24 -6.82 -18.57
C VAL A 35 -11.75 -6.98 -17.12
N LEU A 36 -10.44 -7.13 -16.91
CA LEU A 36 -9.89 -7.22 -15.55
C LEU A 36 -10.14 -5.94 -14.74
N ILE A 37 -9.85 -4.76 -15.29
CA ILE A 37 -10.06 -3.47 -14.61
C ILE A 37 -11.53 -3.28 -14.22
N GLU A 38 -12.46 -3.57 -15.13
CA GLU A 38 -13.90 -3.40 -14.88
C GLU A 38 -14.41 -4.41 -13.85
N ALA A 39 -13.98 -5.67 -13.92
CA ALA A 39 -14.33 -6.68 -12.92
C ALA A 39 -13.79 -6.29 -11.53
N CYS A 40 -12.57 -5.72 -11.48
CA CYS A 40 -11.97 -5.22 -10.25
C CYS A 40 -12.73 -4.03 -9.68
N ARG A 41 -13.16 -3.09 -10.53
CA ARG A 41 -13.98 -1.93 -10.15
C ARG A 41 -15.35 -2.36 -9.62
N ALA A 42 -15.98 -3.33 -10.29
CA ALA A 42 -17.26 -3.90 -9.90
C ALA A 42 -17.21 -4.69 -8.59
N GLY A 43 -16.03 -5.20 -8.20
CA GLY A 43 -15.89 -6.04 -7.01
C GLY A 43 -16.17 -7.53 -7.28
N ASN A 44 -16.15 -7.96 -8.54
CA ASN A 44 -16.57 -9.31 -8.92
C ASN A 44 -15.43 -10.32 -8.76
N ILE A 45 -15.20 -10.76 -7.52
CA ILE A 45 -14.12 -11.69 -7.12
C ILE A 45 -14.06 -12.92 -8.02
N CYS A 46 -15.20 -13.55 -8.35
CA CYS A 46 -15.22 -14.77 -9.16
C CYS A 46 -14.59 -14.54 -10.55
N VAL A 47 -14.94 -13.42 -11.19
CA VAL A 47 -14.42 -13.05 -12.51
C VAL A 47 -12.93 -12.71 -12.42
N VAL A 48 -12.54 -11.90 -11.43
CA VAL A 48 -11.13 -11.52 -11.19
C VAL A 48 -10.26 -12.76 -10.92
N THR A 49 -10.74 -13.67 -10.07
CA THR A 49 -10.06 -14.93 -9.73
C THR A 49 -9.85 -15.79 -10.97
N TRP A 50 -10.89 -15.92 -11.80
CA TRP A 50 -10.82 -16.71 -13.02
C TRP A 50 -9.82 -16.11 -14.00
N LEU A 51 -9.87 -14.80 -14.26
CA LEU A 51 -8.93 -14.12 -15.15
C LEU A 51 -7.48 -14.36 -14.72
N ILE A 52 -7.16 -14.12 -13.45
CA ILE A 52 -5.79 -14.25 -12.92
C ILE A 52 -5.26 -15.69 -12.95
N LYS A 53 -6.15 -16.69 -12.85
CA LYS A 53 -5.78 -18.12 -12.88
C LYS A 53 -5.74 -18.71 -14.29
N SER A 54 -6.60 -18.24 -15.19
CA SER A 54 -6.83 -18.84 -16.50
C SER A 54 -6.08 -18.15 -17.63
N THR A 55 -5.41 -17.03 -17.35
CA THR A 55 -4.62 -16.29 -18.36
C THR A 55 -3.23 -15.98 -17.83
N ASP A 56 -2.29 -15.74 -18.75
CA ASP A 56 -0.93 -15.34 -18.36
C ASP A 56 -0.98 -13.95 -17.71
N LYS A 57 -0.53 -13.89 -16.45
CA LYS A 57 -0.49 -12.66 -15.66
C LYS A 57 0.39 -11.58 -16.28
N SER A 58 1.37 -11.96 -17.11
CA SER A 58 2.23 -11.01 -17.84
C SER A 58 1.44 -10.10 -18.79
N LEU A 59 0.25 -10.53 -19.20
CA LEU A 59 -0.67 -9.77 -20.05
C LEU A 59 -1.38 -8.65 -19.31
N PHE A 60 -1.30 -8.63 -17.97
CA PHE A 60 -2.02 -7.67 -17.16
C PHE A 60 -1.12 -6.64 -16.48
N ASP A 61 -1.56 -5.39 -16.58
CA ASP A 61 -1.14 -4.32 -15.68
C ASP A 61 -1.94 -4.44 -14.38
N LEU A 62 -1.44 -5.29 -13.47
CA LEU A 62 -2.06 -5.53 -12.16
C LEU A 62 -2.07 -4.26 -11.29
N ASN A 63 -1.12 -3.34 -11.50
CA ASN A 63 -1.10 -2.05 -10.80
C ASN A 63 -2.35 -1.22 -11.15
N LYS A 64 -2.72 -1.13 -12.43
CA LYS A 64 -3.99 -0.47 -12.84
C LYS A 64 -5.22 -1.16 -12.27
N ALA A 65 -5.23 -2.50 -12.23
CA ALA A 65 -6.34 -3.27 -11.66
C ALA A 65 -6.50 -3.00 -10.15
N ILE A 66 -5.39 -2.99 -9.41
CA ILE A 66 -5.35 -2.66 -7.97
C ILE A 66 -5.83 -1.24 -7.73
N LEU A 67 -5.38 -0.28 -8.53
CA LEU A 67 -5.82 1.11 -8.43
C LEU A 67 -7.33 1.25 -8.68
N ALA A 68 -7.88 0.54 -9.66
CA ALA A 68 -9.32 0.54 -9.93
C ALA A 68 -10.13 -0.05 -8.77
N ALA A 69 -9.71 -1.20 -8.24
CA ALA A 69 -10.33 -1.82 -7.07
C ALA A 69 -10.28 -0.90 -5.84
N TYR A 70 -9.14 -0.23 -5.62
CA TYR A 70 -8.94 0.74 -4.55
C TYR A 70 -9.86 1.96 -4.67
N LEU A 71 -9.94 2.57 -5.86
CA LEU A 71 -10.82 3.73 -6.09
C LEU A 71 -12.30 3.37 -5.88
N SER A 72 -12.67 2.10 -6.05
CA SER A 72 -14.02 1.58 -5.80
C SER A 72 -14.20 0.87 -4.46
N LYS A 73 -13.23 0.96 -3.55
CA LYS A 73 -13.28 0.39 -2.19
C LYS A 73 -13.55 -1.11 -2.14
N ARG A 74 -12.96 -1.87 -3.09
CA ARG A 74 -13.10 -3.33 -3.20
C ARG A 74 -11.94 -4.04 -2.50
N ASN A 75 -11.96 -4.04 -1.17
CA ASN A 75 -10.83 -4.51 -0.34
C ASN A 75 -10.52 -6.01 -0.53
N ASP A 76 -11.56 -6.80 -0.75
CA ASP A 76 -11.53 -8.22 -1.10
C ASP A 76 -10.79 -8.47 -2.43
N VAL A 77 -11.11 -7.69 -3.46
CA VAL A 77 -10.44 -7.76 -4.77
C VAL A 77 -9.00 -7.29 -4.67
N ILE A 78 -8.74 -6.18 -3.95
CA ILE A 78 -7.37 -5.69 -3.74
C ILE A 78 -6.54 -6.80 -3.10
N THR A 79 -7.03 -7.40 -2.02
CA THR A 79 -6.38 -8.52 -1.33
C THR A 79 -6.02 -9.65 -2.31
N LEU A 80 -6.98 -10.07 -3.14
CA LEU A 80 -6.77 -11.13 -4.12
C LEU A 80 -5.72 -10.78 -5.17
N LEU A 81 -5.71 -9.53 -5.66
CA LEU A 81 -4.73 -9.04 -6.63
C LEU A 81 -3.33 -8.97 -6.02
N LEU A 82 -3.23 -8.46 -4.81
CA LEU A 82 -2.00 -8.33 -4.04
C LEU A 82 -1.36 -9.70 -3.76
N ASP A 83 -2.17 -10.71 -3.44
CA ASP A 83 -1.72 -12.09 -3.26
C ASP A 83 -1.18 -12.71 -4.54
N SER A 84 -1.67 -12.24 -5.69
CA SER A 84 -1.34 -12.75 -7.01
C SER A 84 -0.16 -12.02 -7.66
N LEU A 85 0.27 -10.89 -7.08
CA LEU A 85 1.29 -9.99 -7.62
C LEU A 85 2.71 -10.52 -7.35
N ASN A 86 3.59 -10.44 -8.35
CA ASN A 86 5.02 -10.53 -8.10
C ASN A 86 5.44 -9.27 -7.33
N PRO A 87 6.10 -9.41 -6.17
CA PRO A 87 6.53 -8.26 -5.38
C PRO A 87 7.29 -7.21 -6.23
N LEU A 88 8.25 -7.62 -7.06
CA LEU A 88 9.13 -6.71 -7.79
C LEU A 88 8.42 -5.85 -8.85
N SER A 89 7.14 -6.11 -9.17
CA SER A 89 6.36 -5.35 -10.15
C SER A 89 5.34 -4.39 -9.53
N PHE A 90 5.28 -4.25 -8.20
CA PHE A 90 4.32 -3.35 -7.56
C PHE A 90 4.73 -1.88 -7.72
N ASP A 91 3.80 -1.03 -8.18
CA ASP A 91 4.04 0.40 -8.26
C ASP A 91 3.90 1.05 -6.87
N MET A 92 5.04 1.50 -6.33
CA MET A 92 5.12 2.17 -5.03
C MET A 92 4.33 3.49 -4.98
N ASN A 93 4.04 4.14 -6.11
CA ASN A 93 3.16 5.32 -6.12
C ASN A 93 1.71 4.95 -5.76
N ILE A 94 1.27 3.74 -6.10
CA ILE A 94 -0.04 3.23 -5.71
C ILE A 94 -0.05 2.98 -4.21
N LEU A 95 1.00 2.35 -3.68
CA LEU A 95 1.18 2.19 -2.22
C LEU A 95 1.05 3.52 -1.49
N LEU A 96 1.78 4.55 -1.93
CA LEU A 96 1.74 5.89 -1.33
C LEU A 96 0.34 6.51 -1.39
N ARG A 97 -0.39 6.34 -2.49
CA ARG A 97 -1.80 6.78 -2.61
C ARG A 97 -2.74 6.03 -1.68
N MET A 98 -2.47 4.75 -1.44
CA MET A 98 -3.22 3.92 -0.50
C MET A 98 -2.90 4.30 0.95
N CYS A 99 -1.62 4.55 1.28
CA CYS A 99 -1.19 5.09 2.57
C CYS A 99 -1.92 6.42 2.86
N LYS A 100 -2.04 7.32 1.87
CA LYS A 100 -2.63 8.67 2.03
C LYS A 100 -4.10 8.71 2.44
N LYS A 101 -4.96 7.76 2.00
CA LYS A 101 -6.39 7.77 2.38
C LYS A 101 -6.73 6.86 3.55
N TRP A 102 -5.85 5.92 3.89
CA TRP A 102 -5.93 5.04 5.04
C TRP A 102 -7.32 4.46 5.34
N GLU A 103 -7.75 3.46 4.55
CA GLU A 103 -8.95 2.68 4.85
C GLU A 103 -8.55 1.40 5.60
N SER A 104 -9.06 1.22 6.83
CA SER A 104 -8.64 0.19 7.81
C SER A 104 -8.64 -1.26 7.26
N GLY A 105 -9.48 -1.56 6.27
CA GLY A 105 -9.59 -2.90 5.69
C GLY A 105 -8.41 -3.34 4.81
N ILE A 106 -7.63 -2.40 4.25
CA ILE A 106 -6.54 -2.71 3.31
C ILE A 106 -5.17 -2.68 4.00
N VAL A 107 -5.12 -2.06 5.18
CA VAL A 107 -3.92 -1.87 6.00
C VAL A 107 -3.13 -3.17 6.14
N ASN A 108 -3.72 -4.21 6.71
CA ASN A 108 -3.01 -5.48 6.96
C ASN A 108 -2.40 -6.10 5.70
N HIS A 109 -3.03 -5.93 4.53
CA HIS A 109 -2.53 -6.43 3.26
C HIS A 109 -1.41 -5.54 2.69
N LEU A 110 -1.54 -4.21 2.80
CA LEU A 110 -0.45 -3.28 2.45
C LEU A 110 0.76 -3.51 3.34
N LEU A 111 0.55 -3.72 4.64
CA LEU A 111 1.61 -4.06 5.59
C LEU A 111 2.29 -5.39 5.18
N ARG A 112 1.53 -6.40 4.75
CA ARG A 112 2.12 -7.66 4.24
C ARG A 112 2.98 -7.46 2.99
N ILE A 113 2.59 -6.56 2.10
CA ILE A 113 3.36 -6.17 0.92
C ILE A 113 4.61 -5.43 1.34
N ILE A 114 4.47 -4.34 2.11
CA ILE A 114 5.58 -3.53 2.58
C ILE A 114 6.61 -4.41 3.31
N ARG A 115 6.20 -5.44 4.06
CA ARG A 115 7.13 -6.37 4.73
C ARG A 115 8.11 -7.04 3.76
N ARG A 116 7.71 -7.22 2.49
CA ARG A 116 8.53 -7.82 1.44
C ARG A 116 9.47 -6.83 0.76
N PHE A 117 9.35 -5.53 1.02
CA PHE A 117 10.19 -4.48 0.44
C PHE A 117 10.80 -3.62 1.55
N ALA A 118 12.12 -3.61 1.69
CA ALA A 118 12.79 -2.48 2.31
C ALA A 118 13.39 -1.67 1.18
N SER A 119 12.69 -0.61 0.79
CA SER A 119 13.13 0.30 -0.27
C SER A 119 12.98 1.76 0.18
N PRO A 120 13.69 2.72 -0.43
CA PRO A 120 13.59 4.14 -0.11
C PRO A 120 12.16 4.71 -0.14
N GLU A 121 11.24 4.05 -0.85
CA GLU A 121 9.84 4.43 -0.95
C GLU A 121 9.03 4.05 0.30
N VAL A 122 9.47 3.04 1.07
CA VAL A 122 8.89 2.70 2.38
C VAL A 122 9.15 3.80 3.38
N ILE A 123 10.32 4.43 3.29
CA ILE A 123 10.69 5.61 4.05
C ILE A 123 9.76 6.80 3.72
N ASP A 124 9.36 6.96 2.46
CA ASP A 124 8.40 7.99 2.07
C ASP A 124 6.97 7.70 2.56
N CYS A 125 6.52 6.42 2.57
CA CYS A 125 5.25 6.07 3.23
C CYS A 125 5.35 6.27 4.75
N ALA A 126 6.50 5.99 5.37
CA ALA A 126 6.77 6.30 6.77
C ALA A 126 6.64 7.79 7.04
N ARG A 127 7.24 8.62 6.18
CA ARG A 127 7.15 10.06 6.29
C ARG A 127 5.71 10.54 6.25
N LYS A 128 4.96 10.06 5.27
CA LYS A 128 3.56 10.45 5.10
C LYS A 128 2.66 9.94 6.23
N ALA A 129 2.97 8.77 6.79
CA ALA A 129 2.25 8.23 7.94
C ALA A 129 2.49 9.05 9.21
N CYS A 130 3.73 9.48 9.44
CA CYS A 130 4.07 10.43 10.50
C CYS A 130 3.29 11.73 10.31
N GLU A 131 3.41 12.38 9.13
CA GLU A 131 2.70 13.64 8.79
C GLU A 131 1.16 13.59 8.94
N GLN A 132 0.57 12.39 9.03
CA GLN A 132 -0.88 12.17 9.11
C GLN A 132 -1.33 11.62 10.48
N ASP A 133 -0.44 11.60 11.48
CA ASP A 133 -0.64 11.02 12.81
C ASP A 133 -1.21 9.58 12.77
N LYS A 134 -0.75 8.78 11.82
CA LYS A 134 -1.20 7.39 11.65
C LYS A 134 -0.36 6.43 12.49
N LEU A 135 -0.56 6.49 13.81
CA LEU A 135 0.19 5.71 14.80
C LEU A 135 0.33 4.23 14.43
N GLU A 136 -0.76 3.54 14.06
CA GLU A 136 -0.75 2.11 13.70
C GLU A 136 0.27 1.78 12.59
N ILE A 137 0.46 2.68 11.63
CA ILE A 137 1.42 2.52 10.53
C ILE A 137 2.82 2.69 11.05
N VAL A 138 3.07 3.74 11.83
CA VAL A 138 4.40 4.03 12.34
C VAL A 138 4.87 2.93 13.27
N GLN A 139 4.00 2.45 14.16
CA GLN A 139 4.26 1.28 14.99
C GLN A 139 4.63 0.06 14.17
N TRP A 140 3.90 -0.20 13.09
CA TRP A 140 4.19 -1.33 12.21
C TRP A 140 5.48 -1.14 11.40
N LEU A 141 5.70 0.02 10.79
CA LEU A 141 6.88 0.34 10.00
C LEU A 141 8.13 0.18 10.85
N ILE A 142 8.09 0.65 12.09
CA ILE A 142 9.18 0.48 13.05
C ILE A 142 9.39 -1.00 13.37
N LYS A 143 8.33 -1.78 13.61
CA LYS A 143 8.47 -3.24 13.81
C LYS A 143 9.03 -3.96 12.58
N ALA A 144 8.58 -3.58 11.38
CA ALA A 144 8.98 -4.19 10.11
C ALA A 144 10.43 -3.84 9.73
N LEU A 145 10.80 -2.56 9.85
CA LEU A 145 12.17 -2.07 9.64
C LEU A 145 13.11 -2.68 10.70
N ASN A 146 12.71 -2.72 11.98
CA ASN A 146 13.51 -3.40 13.00
C ASN A 146 13.80 -4.87 12.66
N HIS A 147 12.80 -5.62 12.20
CA HIS A 147 12.97 -7.02 11.80
C HIS A 147 13.85 -7.15 10.54
N TYR A 148 13.77 -6.22 9.59
CA TYR A 148 14.56 -6.27 8.36
C TYR A 148 16.03 -5.92 8.59
N TYR A 149 16.31 -4.96 9.48
CA TYR A 149 17.64 -4.44 9.73
C TYR A 149 18.36 -5.09 10.92
N THR A 150 17.81 -6.15 11.55
CA THR A 150 18.50 -6.88 12.64
C THR A 150 19.89 -7.41 12.27
N HIS A 151 20.21 -7.51 10.97
CA HIS A 151 21.51 -7.98 10.46
C HIS A 151 22.39 -6.90 9.81
N LYS A 152 21.95 -5.63 9.77
CA LYS A 152 22.77 -4.50 9.31
C LYS A 152 22.88 -3.47 10.42
N SER A 153 24.08 -2.94 10.63
CA SER A 153 24.38 -1.84 11.57
C SER A 153 23.53 -0.57 11.38
N ASP A 154 22.72 -0.50 10.33
CA ASP A 154 21.90 0.64 9.93
C ASP A 154 20.49 0.68 10.55
N SER A 155 20.11 -0.27 11.42
CA SER A 155 18.80 -0.25 12.11
C SER A 155 18.50 1.05 12.89
N LEU A 156 19.53 1.84 13.21
CA LEU A 156 19.43 3.14 13.86
C LEU A 156 18.99 4.27 12.89
N PHE A 157 19.27 4.14 11.59
CA PHE A 157 19.02 5.17 10.58
C PHE A 157 17.52 5.38 10.34
N ASP A 158 16.72 4.31 10.42
CA ASP A 158 15.30 4.35 10.08
C ASP A 158 14.41 4.86 11.22
N MET A 159 14.75 4.54 12.47
CA MET A 159 14.05 5.08 13.64
C MET A 159 14.44 6.55 13.89
N LYS A 160 15.70 6.93 13.61
CA LYS A 160 16.12 8.35 13.57
C LYS A 160 15.28 9.14 12.59
N MET A 161 15.04 8.56 11.43
CA MET A 161 14.24 9.19 10.41
C MET A 161 12.78 9.35 10.84
N ALA A 162 12.15 8.30 11.39
CA ALA A 162 10.77 8.39 11.89
C ALA A 162 10.62 9.47 12.98
N PHE A 163 11.59 9.58 13.89
CA PHE A 163 11.62 10.62 14.93
C PHE A 163 11.81 12.02 14.35
N ASN A 164 12.80 12.22 13.49
CA ASN A 164 13.04 13.52 12.86
C ASN A 164 11.82 14.00 12.07
N ILE A 165 11.12 13.08 11.40
CA ILE A 165 9.89 13.42 10.65
C ILE A 165 8.76 13.77 11.61
N ALA A 166 8.52 12.95 12.65
CA ALA A 166 7.47 13.23 13.62
C ALA A 166 7.68 14.58 14.34
N CYS A 167 8.95 14.97 14.54
CA CYS A 167 9.30 16.29 15.07
C CYS A 167 8.96 17.45 14.12
N GLN A 168 8.94 17.22 12.79
CA GLN A 168 8.51 18.24 11.80
C GLN A 168 6.99 18.40 11.72
N GLY A 169 6.25 17.42 12.23
CA GLY A 169 4.80 17.43 12.30
C GLY A 169 4.22 18.60 13.07
N LYS A 170 2.95 18.93 12.83
CA LYS A 170 2.26 20.00 13.58
C LYS A 170 1.41 19.50 14.76
N ASP A 171 0.99 18.23 14.76
CA ASP A 171 0.05 17.67 15.74
C ASP A 171 0.28 16.19 16.13
N GLU A 172 1.47 15.65 15.88
CA GLU A 172 1.77 14.21 15.92
C GLU A 172 2.21 13.70 17.31
N ILE A 173 1.48 14.11 18.36
CA ILE A 173 1.84 13.81 19.76
C ILE A 173 1.90 12.30 20.00
N HIS A 174 0.92 11.54 19.50
CA HIS A 174 0.83 10.10 19.75
C HIS A 174 2.02 9.33 19.17
N ILE A 175 2.50 9.75 17.99
CA ILE A 175 3.66 9.16 17.35
C ILE A 175 4.94 9.53 18.10
N LEU A 176 5.09 10.79 18.52
CA LEU A 176 6.23 11.24 19.31
C LEU A 176 6.32 10.53 20.66
N GLU A 177 5.20 10.42 21.39
CA GLU A 177 5.11 9.68 22.65
C GLU A 177 5.47 8.20 22.45
N PHE A 178 4.89 7.55 21.43
CA PHE A 178 5.20 6.17 21.10
C PHE A 178 6.69 6.01 20.80
N LEU A 179 7.25 6.89 19.98
CA LEU A 179 8.64 6.88 19.58
C LEU A 179 9.55 7.04 20.81
N LEU A 180 9.36 8.08 21.62
CA LEU A 180 10.14 8.36 22.83
C LEU A 180 10.11 7.18 23.81
N HIS A 181 8.93 6.59 24.05
CA HIS A 181 8.79 5.42 24.91
C HIS A 181 9.55 4.19 24.38
N ASN A 182 9.67 4.05 23.06
CA ASN A 182 10.50 2.99 22.45
C ASN A 182 11.99 3.36 22.36
N PHE A 183 12.38 4.63 22.61
CA PHE A 183 13.76 5.13 22.52
C PHE A 183 14.52 5.13 23.86
N GLU A 184 13.85 5.17 25.02
CA GLU A 184 14.52 5.34 26.34
C GLU A 184 15.66 4.34 26.61
N HIS A 185 15.65 3.17 25.98
CA HIS A 185 16.67 2.14 26.19
C HIS A 185 17.83 2.14 25.20
N LYS A 186 17.77 2.93 24.12
CA LYS A 186 18.84 2.99 23.10
C LYS A 186 19.44 4.40 23.14
N GLN A 187 20.69 4.54 23.61
CA GLN A 187 21.42 5.81 23.57
C GLN A 187 21.37 6.40 22.15
N PHE A 188 20.50 7.38 21.97
CA PHE A 188 20.12 7.88 20.66
C PHE A 188 20.26 9.40 20.64
N ASP A 189 20.99 9.92 19.65
CA ASP A 189 21.20 11.36 19.50
C ASP A 189 19.96 12.03 18.90
N MET A 190 19.09 12.51 19.81
CA MET A 190 17.86 13.24 19.51
C MET A 190 18.09 14.69 19.07
N LYS A 191 19.34 15.17 19.08
CA LYS A 191 19.68 16.59 18.82
C LYS A 191 19.09 17.10 17.51
N THR A 192 19.23 16.33 16.43
CA THR A 192 18.71 16.71 15.11
C THR A 192 17.19 16.85 15.09
N GLY A 193 16.46 15.92 15.73
CA GLY A 193 15.00 15.97 15.80
C GLY A 193 14.49 17.12 16.66
N ILE A 194 15.19 17.41 17.76
CA ILE A 194 14.92 18.55 18.64
C ILE A 194 15.16 19.88 17.91
N GLU A 195 16.28 20.04 17.20
CA GLU A 195 16.57 21.22 16.38
C GLU A 195 15.50 21.45 15.30
N MET A 196 15.00 20.37 14.70
CA MET A 196 13.92 20.43 13.71
C MET A 196 12.57 20.81 14.34
N ALA A 197 12.23 20.25 15.51
CA ALA A 197 11.03 20.63 16.25
C ALA A 197 11.02 22.12 16.63
N ILE A 198 12.18 22.65 17.03
CA ILE A 198 12.35 24.09 17.32
C ILE A 198 12.12 24.91 16.05
N ARG A 199 12.73 24.50 14.92
CA ARG A 199 12.61 25.21 13.64
C ARG A 199 11.17 25.29 13.15
N GLU A 200 10.41 24.20 13.30
CA GLU A 200 9.02 24.11 12.86
C GLU A 200 8.02 24.64 13.93
N ASN A 201 8.51 25.18 15.06
CA ASN A 201 7.72 25.63 16.20
C ASN A 201 6.80 24.55 16.79
N ASN A 202 7.20 23.29 16.69
CA ASN A 202 6.51 22.15 17.29
C ASN A 202 6.89 22.01 18.78
N ILE A 203 6.44 22.98 19.57
CA ILE A 203 6.73 23.08 21.01
C ILE A 203 6.17 21.91 21.84
N LYS A 204 5.28 21.09 21.25
CA LYS A 204 4.67 19.93 21.90
C LYS A 204 5.66 18.77 22.07
N VAL A 205 6.73 18.72 21.27
CA VAL A 205 7.83 17.75 21.42
C VAL A 205 8.56 17.92 22.78
N PHE A 206 8.45 19.08 23.41
CA PHE A 206 9.14 19.43 24.66
C PHE A 206 8.26 19.31 25.92
N ARG A 207 7.02 18.82 25.78
CA ARG A 207 6.11 18.58 26.89
C ARG A 207 6.11 17.10 27.25
#